data_AF-A0A9Q1RBY2-F1
#
_entry.id   AF-A0A9Q1RBY2-F1
#
_cell.length_a   1.000
_cell.length_b   1.000
_cell.length_c   1.000
_cell.angle_alpha   90.00
_cell.angle_beta   90.00
_cell.angle_gamma   90.00
#
_symmetry.space_group_name_H-M   'P 1'
#
loop_
_entity.id
_entity.type
_entity.pdbx_description
1 polymer ?
#
loop_
_entity_poly.entity_id
_entity_poly.type
_entity_poly.pdbx_seq_one_letter_code
_entity_poly.pdbx_strand_id
1 'polypeptide(L)'
;MAGNLIGGAALGQAFRMLYQSISQVRGTSTCFNSDFRRLNSTLLSIKPVVEDIERLNKALEGKESEIEILKKRWEEGEKILHKCANIKRYSVYKRWYYSKKLADLEKSTMKFFQVYGLMQICRDQKQILVAFKEQDEKLNEIYSILKNMMLDKSRLINSTR
;
A
#
# COMPACT_ATOMS: atom_id res chain seq x y z
N MET A 1 -15.04 9.14 -21.47
CA MET A 1 -14.94 7.83 -20.81
C MET A 1 -13.91 7.95 -19.71
N ALA A 2 -14.37 8.14 -18.47
CA ALA A 2 -13.50 8.24 -17.31
C ALA A 2 -13.02 6.82 -16.99
N GLY A 3 -11.84 6.46 -17.48
CA GLY A 3 -11.17 5.24 -17.06
C GLY A 3 -10.99 5.31 -15.55
N ASN A 4 -11.58 4.35 -14.84
CA ASN A 4 -11.39 4.16 -13.41
C ASN A 4 -9.90 4.37 -13.09
N LEU A 5 -9.61 5.38 -12.28
CA LEU A 5 -8.28 5.63 -11.74
C LEU A 5 -8.02 4.49 -10.75
N ILE A 6 -7.57 3.34 -11.28
CA ILE A 6 -7.21 2.13 -10.55
C ILE A 6 -6.48 2.55 -9.28
N GLY A 7 -7.01 2.23 -8.10
CA GLY A 7 -6.54 2.72 -6.79
C GLY A 7 -5.04 2.59 -6.51
N GLY A 8 -4.30 1.82 -7.32
CA GLY A 8 -2.83 1.87 -7.40
C GLY A 8 -2.30 3.24 -7.86
N ALA A 9 -2.73 3.75 -9.02
CA ALA A 9 -2.18 4.98 -9.62
C ALA A 9 -2.41 6.25 -8.79
N ALA A 10 -3.49 6.28 -8.00
CA ALA A 10 -3.81 7.42 -7.14
C ALA A 10 -2.82 7.56 -5.97
N LEU A 11 -2.33 6.44 -5.43
CA LEU A 11 -1.37 6.45 -4.32
C LEU A 11 0.00 6.99 -4.77
N GLY A 12 0.56 6.46 -5.86
CA GLY A 12 1.86 6.94 -6.35
C GLY A 12 1.77 8.35 -6.93
N GLN A 13 0.58 8.82 -7.36
CA GLN A 13 0.36 10.24 -7.62
C GLN A 13 0.51 11.07 -6.33
N ALA A 14 -0.21 10.74 -5.26
CA ALA A 14 -0.10 11.46 -3.98
C ALA A 14 1.33 11.43 -3.42
N PHE A 15 2.02 10.30 -3.52
CA PHE A 15 3.44 10.18 -3.16
C PHE A 15 4.32 11.15 -3.95
N ARG A 16 4.19 11.15 -5.29
CA ARG A 16 4.98 12.02 -6.17
C ARG A 16 4.73 13.49 -5.90
N MET A 17 3.47 13.88 -5.72
CA MET A 17 3.09 15.26 -5.39
C MET A 17 3.72 15.70 -4.07
N LEU A 18 3.61 14.88 -3.02
CA LEU A 18 4.25 15.16 -1.73
C LEU A 18 5.78 15.29 -1.88
N TYR A 19 6.43 14.35 -2.56
CA TYR A 19 7.87 14.33 -2.77
C TYR A 19 8.38 15.55 -3.56
N GLN A 20 7.68 15.92 -4.63
CA GLN A 20 7.99 17.10 -5.44
C GLN A 20 7.81 18.39 -4.63
N SER A 21 6.74 18.48 -3.84
CA SER A 21 6.48 19.64 -2.98
C SER A 21 7.59 19.84 -1.95
N ILE A 22 8.18 18.78 -1.38
CA ILE A 22 9.36 18.91 -0.50
C ILE A 22 10.51 19.58 -1.24
N SER A 23 10.79 19.15 -2.47
CA SER A 23 11.88 19.70 -3.28
C SER A 23 11.68 21.19 -3.59
N GLN A 24 10.43 21.60 -3.89
CA GLN A 24 10.07 23.00 -4.14
C GLN A 24 10.24 23.88 -2.90
N VAL A 25 9.71 23.44 -1.74
CA VAL A 25 9.70 24.29 -0.54
C VAL A 25 11.04 24.38 0.17
N ARG A 26 11.94 23.43 -0.09
CA ARG A 26 13.31 23.42 0.46
C ARG A 26 14.18 24.52 -0.15
N GLY A 27 13.87 24.97 -1.37
CA GLY A 27 14.51 26.14 -1.99
C GLY A 27 14.01 27.47 -1.43
N THR A 28 12.82 27.52 -0.85
CA THR A 28 12.17 28.77 -0.43
C THR A 28 12.18 28.99 1.09
N SER A 29 12.06 27.92 1.88
CA SER A 29 11.89 28.02 3.33
C SER A 29 13.06 27.37 4.09
N THR A 30 13.97 28.21 4.58
CA THR A 30 15.09 27.76 5.41
C THR A 30 14.68 27.34 6.83
N CYS A 31 13.45 27.68 7.25
CA CYS A 31 12.98 27.46 8.63
C CYS A 31 12.70 26.00 8.99
N PHE A 32 12.46 25.15 7.98
CA PHE A 32 12.04 23.76 8.16
C PHE A 32 13.00 22.79 7.46
N ASN A 33 14.22 23.21 7.17
CA ASN A 33 15.20 22.41 6.42
C ASN A 33 15.46 21.03 7.04
N SER A 34 15.53 20.94 8.37
CA SER A 34 15.67 19.68 9.09
C SER A 34 14.45 18.78 8.92
N ASP A 35 13.24 19.34 9.09
CA ASP A 35 11.98 18.61 8.96
C ASP A 35 11.77 18.10 7.52
N PHE A 36 12.05 18.94 6.52
CA PHE A 36 12.00 18.57 5.11
C PHE A 36 13.00 17.46 4.76
N ARG A 37 14.23 17.53 5.28
CA ARG A 37 15.24 16.49 5.07
C ARG A 37 14.80 15.16 5.67
N ARG A 38 14.26 15.19 6.89
CA ARG A 38 13.80 13.99 7.59
C ARG A 38 12.62 13.34 6.86
N LEU A 39 11.59 14.12 6.52
CA LEU A 39 10.46 13.64 5.72
C LEU A 39 10.91 13.09 4.35
N ASN A 40 11.81 13.79 3.65
CA ASN A 40 12.34 13.32 2.37
C ASN A 40 13.06 11.97 2.48
N SER A 41 13.85 11.80 3.54
CA SER A 41 14.53 10.52 3.82
C SER A 41 13.53 9.39 4.02
N THR A 42 12.48 9.66 4.80
CA THR A 42 11.39 8.69 5.05
C THR A 42 10.63 8.34 3.77
N LEU A 43 10.33 9.32 2.91
CA LEU A 43 9.69 9.05 1.62
C LEU A 43 10.60 8.25 0.67
N LEU A 44 11.89 8.56 0.63
CA LEU A 44 12.85 7.79 -0.17
C LEU A 44 12.95 6.33 0.29
N SER A 45 12.94 6.07 1.60
CA SER A 45 13.05 4.70 2.11
C SER A 45 11.82 3.85 1.79
N ILE A 46 10.63 4.46 1.69
CA ILE A 46 9.39 3.72 1.40
C ILE A 46 9.04 3.69 -0.10
N LYS A 47 9.69 4.50 -0.93
CA LYS A 47 9.46 4.56 -2.38
C LYS A 47 9.37 3.18 -3.06
N PRO A 48 10.33 2.24 -2.89
CA PRO A 48 10.25 0.94 -3.56
C PRO A 48 9.00 0.15 -3.15
N VAL A 49 8.59 0.25 -1.88
CA VAL A 49 7.37 -0.41 -1.37
C VAL A 49 6.12 0.17 -2.03
N VAL A 50 6.06 1.49 -2.23
CA VAL A 50 4.95 2.15 -2.93
C VAL A 50 4.85 1.68 -4.37
N GLU A 51 5.97 1.58 -5.08
CA GLU A 51 6.03 1.10 -6.47
C GLU A 51 5.58 -0.37 -6.58
N ASP A 52 5.98 -1.22 -5.64
CA ASP A 52 5.53 -2.60 -5.58
C ASP A 52 4.02 -2.72 -5.33
N ILE A 53 3.49 -1.93 -4.39
CA ILE A 53 2.05 -1.86 -4.12
C ILE A 53 1.28 -1.47 -5.39
N GLU A 54 1.73 -0.43 -6.11
CA GLU A 54 1.07 0.01 -7.34
C GLU A 54 1.09 -1.08 -8.42
N ARG A 55 2.21 -1.77 -8.58
CA ARG A 55 2.37 -2.86 -9.54
C ARG A 55 1.47 -4.04 -9.20
N LEU A 56 1.47 -4.48 -7.94
CA LEU A 56 0.70 -5.64 -7.48
C LEU A 56 -0.81 -5.35 -7.52
N ASN A 57 -1.24 -4.15 -7.12
CA ASN A 57 -2.65 -3.76 -7.18
C ASN A 57 -3.21 -3.74 -8.61
N LYS A 58 -2.38 -3.37 -9.60
CA LYS A 58 -2.76 -3.46 -11.03
C LYS A 58 -2.93 -4.92 -11.49
N ALA A 59 -2.07 -5.81 -11.02
CA ALA A 59 -2.14 -7.23 -11.39
C ALA A 59 -3.32 -7.97 -10.73
N LEU A 60 -3.76 -7.51 -9.56
CA LEU A 60 -4.82 -8.14 -8.76
C LEU A 60 -6.23 -7.58 -9.02
N GLU A 61 -6.44 -6.84 -10.12
CA GLU A 61 -7.74 -6.29 -10.53
C GLU A 61 -8.51 -5.55 -9.41
N GLY A 62 -7.80 -4.68 -8.66
CA GLY A 62 -8.47 -3.60 -7.91
C GLY A 62 -9.22 -4.01 -6.64
N LYS A 63 -8.60 -4.79 -5.74
CA LYS A 63 -8.94 -4.71 -4.31
C LYS A 63 -8.60 -3.30 -3.77
N GLU A 64 -9.50 -2.34 -4.00
CA GLU A 64 -9.55 -1.04 -3.31
C GLU A 64 -9.91 -1.27 -1.83
N SER A 65 -9.41 -0.55 -0.82
CA SER A 65 -8.41 0.52 -0.76
C SER A 65 -8.01 0.75 0.71
N GLU A 66 -7.23 -0.14 1.32
CA GLU A 66 -6.67 0.16 2.66
C GLU A 66 -5.53 1.17 2.63
N ILE A 67 -5.30 1.73 1.45
CA ILE A 67 -4.26 2.70 1.16
C ILE A 67 -4.85 4.10 0.93
N GLU A 68 -6.17 4.24 0.93
CA GLU A 68 -6.86 5.54 0.81
C GLU A 68 -6.54 6.44 2.01
N ILE A 69 -6.38 5.86 3.21
CA ILE A 69 -5.97 6.59 4.41
C ILE A 69 -4.56 7.19 4.22
N LEU A 70 -3.63 6.41 3.68
CA LEU A 70 -2.27 6.85 3.41
C LEU A 70 -2.24 7.92 2.32
N LYS A 71 -2.99 7.72 1.23
CA LYS A 71 -3.15 8.69 0.15
C LYS A 71 -3.66 10.04 0.66
N LYS A 72 -4.80 10.06 1.38
CA LYS A 72 -5.35 11.28 1.99
C LYS A 72 -4.33 11.96 2.89
N ARG A 73 -3.56 11.16 3.65
CA ARG A 73 -2.53 11.70 4.54
C ARG A 73 -1.39 12.38 3.78
N TRP A 74 -0.99 11.85 2.62
CA TRP A 74 0.01 12.49 1.76
C TRP A 74 -0.52 13.74 1.06
N GLU A 75 -1.77 13.75 0.61
CA GLU A 75 -2.43 14.95 0.08
C GLU A 75 -2.54 16.07 1.14
N GLU A 76 -2.83 15.72 2.41
CA GLU A 76 -2.75 16.67 3.53
C GLU A 76 -1.33 17.16 3.76
N GLY A 77 -0.34 16.26 3.66
CA GLY A 77 1.07 16.57 3.82
C GLY A 77 1.57 17.59 2.80
N GLU A 78 1.15 17.46 1.56
CA GLU A 78 1.45 18.43 0.50
C GLU A 78 0.94 19.83 0.86
N LYS A 79 -0.31 19.93 1.32
CA LYS A 79 -0.90 21.20 1.79
C LYS A 79 -0.13 21.80 2.97
N ILE A 80 0.40 20.95 3.87
CA ILE A 80 1.24 21.38 4.99
C ILE A 80 2.55 21.98 4.46
N LEU A 81 3.21 21.34 3.48
CA LEU A 81 4.46 21.83 2.89
C LEU A 81 4.28 23.21 2.25
N HIS A 82 3.24 23.40 1.44
CA HIS A 82 2.96 24.71 0.82
C HIS A 82 2.73 25.82 1.87
N LYS A 83 2.08 25.50 2.99
CA LYS A 83 1.94 26.46 4.10
C LYS A 83 3.27 26.78 4.76
N CYS A 84 4.17 25.80 4.89
CA CYS A 84 5.50 26.01 5.45
C CYS A 84 6.37 26.97 4.61
N ALA A 85 6.17 27.00 3.28
CA ALA A 85 6.88 27.91 2.38
C ALA A 85 6.62 29.39 2.71
N ASN A 86 5.42 29.72 3.17
CA ASN A 86 4.98 31.09 3.40
C ASN A 86 5.21 31.60 4.85
N ILE A 87 5.78 30.76 5.73
CA ILE A 87 5.98 31.13 7.13
C ILE A 87 7.24 31.98 7.27
N LYS A 88 7.07 33.18 7.81
CA LYS A 88 8.16 34.11 8.07
C LYS A 88 9.05 33.62 9.21
N ARG A 89 10.36 33.87 9.12
CA ARG A 89 11.39 33.43 10.10
C ARG A 89 11.07 33.81 11.55
N TYR A 90 10.50 35.00 11.75
CA TYR A 90 10.15 35.54 13.06
C TYR A 90 8.83 34.98 13.65
N SER A 91 8.05 34.21 12.89
CA SER A 91 6.80 33.62 13.36
C SER A 91 7.05 32.35 14.19
N VAL A 92 7.60 32.49 15.40
CA VAL A 92 8.02 31.36 16.27
C VAL A 92 6.91 30.35 16.51
N TYR A 93 5.71 30.82 16.90
CA TYR A 93 4.57 29.94 17.14
C TYR A 93 4.18 29.11 15.91
N LYS A 94 4.09 29.76 14.73
CA LYS A 94 3.77 29.07 13.47
C LYS A 94 4.86 28.07 13.11
N ARG A 95 6.14 28.42 13.29
CA ARG A 95 7.25 27.50 13.04
C ARG A 95 7.16 26.24 13.90
N TRP A 96 6.95 26.39 15.20
CA TRP A 96 6.77 25.26 16.10
C TRP A 96 5.55 24.40 15.70
N TYR A 97 4.41 25.04 15.44
CA TYR A 97 3.17 24.35 15.07
C TYR A 97 3.30 23.53 13.78
N TYR A 98 3.90 24.11 12.73
CA TYR A 98 4.07 23.42 11.45
C TYR A 98 5.19 22.39 11.48
N SER A 99 6.25 22.60 12.27
CA SER A 99 7.27 21.57 12.52
C SER A 99 6.65 20.33 13.16
N LYS A 100 5.78 20.51 14.17
CA LYS A 100 5.01 19.42 14.77
C LYS A 100 4.12 18.70 13.75
N LYS A 101 3.44 19.44 12.86
CA LYS A 101 2.64 18.84 11.78
C LYS A 101 3.47 18.00 10.80
N LEU A 102 4.67 18.45 10.45
CA LEU A 102 5.58 17.68 9.59
C LEU A 102 6.06 16.40 10.29
N ALA A 103 6.39 16.48 11.58
CA ALA A 103 6.72 15.30 12.38
C ALA A 103 5.54 14.33 12.49
N ASP A 104 4.31 14.83 12.67
CA ASP A 104 3.10 14.02 12.72
C ASP A 104 2.80 13.35 11.36
N LEU A 105 3.06 14.04 10.25
CA LEU A 105 2.95 13.46 8.90
C LEU A 105 3.92 12.30 8.72
N GLU A 106 5.19 12.51 9.04
CA GLU A 106 6.23 11.49 8.97
C GLU A 106 5.89 10.28 9.86
N LYS A 107 5.55 10.53 11.13
CA LYS A 107 5.16 9.49 12.09
C LYS A 107 3.95 8.70 11.61
N SER A 108 2.93 9.38 11.08
CA SER A 108 1.74 8.71 10.54
C SER A 108 2.06 7.85 9.31
N THR A 109 2.99 8.30 8.47
CA THR A 109 3.46 7.55 7.29
C THR A 109 4.17 6.28 7.75
N MET A 110 5.13 6.37 8.68
CA MET A 110 5.80 5.18 9.21
C MET A 110 4.84 4.24 9.93
N LYS A 111 3.93 4.78 10.76
CA LYS A 111 2.94 3.99 11.49
C LYS A 111 2.01 3.23 10.55
N PHE A 112 1.70 3.78 9.38
CA PHE A 112 0.94 3.06 8.35
C PHE A 112 1.63 1.75 7.98
N PHE A 113 2.90 1.80 7.54
CA PHE A 113 3.63 0.60 7.15
C PHE A 113 3.91 -0.35 8.31
N GLN A 114 4.17 0.19 9.52
CA GLN A 114 4.47 -0.63 10.69
C GLN A 114 3.25 -1.32 11.30
N VAL A 115 2.09 -0.67 11.29
CA VAL A 115 0.89 -1.20 11.97
C VAL A 115 -0.11 -1.75 10.96
N TYR A 116 -0.55 -0.90 10.04
CA TYR A 116 -1.53 -1.31 9.04
C TYR A 116 -0.91 -2.31 8.07
N GLY A 117 0.34 -2.13 7.66
CA GLY A 117 1.06 -3.09 6.83
C GLY A 117 1.13 -4.49 7.48
N LEU A 118 1.41 -4.59 8.78
CA LEU A 118 1.41 -5.88 9.48
C LEU A 118 0.01 -6.49 9.57
N MET A 119 -1.02 -5.68 9.86
CA MET A 119 -2.40 -6.17 9.86
C MET A 119 -2.82 -6.71 8.49
N GLN A 120 -2.43 -6.03 7.41
CA GLN A 120 -2.67 -6.49 6.04
C GLN A 120 -2.05 -7.85 5.79
N ILE A 121 -0.75 -7.99 6.09
CA ILE A 121 -0.03 -9.25 5.91
C ILE A 121 -0.73 -10.38 6.66
N CYS A 122 -1.09 -10.17 7.93
CA CYS A 122 -1.79 -11.19 8.72
C CYS A 122 -3.14 -11.59 8.10
N ARG A 123 -3.92 -10.61 7.63
CA ARG A 123 -5.23 -10.88 7.02
C ARG A 123 -5.07 -11.62 5.69
N ASP A 124 -4.16 -11.17 4.84
CA ASP A 124 -3.94 -11.74 3.52
C ASP A 124 -3.38 -13.16 3.65
N GLN A 125 -2.48 -13.42 4.61
CA GLN A 125 -2.04 -14.77 4.96
C GLN A 125 -3.20 -15.68 5.35
N LYS A 126 -4.15 -15.19 6.18
CA LYS A 126 -5.33 -15.99 6.53
C LYS A 126 -6.24 -16.25 5.34
N GLN A 127 -6.45 -15.26 4.47
CA GLN A 127 -7.23 -15.44 3.23
C GLN A 127 -6.58 -16.49 2.33
N ILE A 128 -5.25 -16.45 2.17
CA ILE A 128 -4.48 -17.44 1.42
C ILE A 128 -4.64 -18.83 2.04
N LEU A 129 -4.55 -18.99 3.36
CA LEU A 129 -4.73 -20.28 4.04
C LEU A 129 -6.14 -20.87 3.82
N VAL A 130 -7.18 -20.02 3.87
CA VAL A 130 -8.56 -20.45 3.57
C VAL A 130 -8.66 -20.93 2.11
N ALA A 131 -8.14 -20.14 1.16
CA ALA A 131 -8.15 -20.51 -0.25
C ALA A 131 -7.37 -21.82 -0.51
N PHE A 132 -6.24 -22.05 0.16
CA PHE A 132 -5.51 -23.31 0.09
C PHE A 132 -6.30 -24.49 0.62
N LYS A 133 -7.01 -24.32 1.74
CA LYS A 133 -7.84 -25.39 2.30
C LYS A 133 -8.98 -25.78 1.35
N GLU A 134 -9.65 -24.79 0.76
CA GLU A 134 -10.69 -25.03 -0.25
C GLU A 134 -10.13 -25.74 -1.49
N GLN A 135 -8.88 -25.45 -1.87
CA GLN A 135 -8.21 -26.15 -2.98
C GLN A 135 -7.83 -27.59 -2.61
N ASP A 136 -7.36 -27.84 -1.39
CA ASP A 136 -7.03 -29.19 -0.91
C ASP A 136 -8.27 -30.10 -0.91
N GLU A 137 -9.41 -29.58 -0.46
CA GLU A 137 -10.70 -30.29 -0.48
C GLU A 137 -11.10 -30.68 -1.92
N LYS A 138 -10.99 -29.76 -2.87
CA LYS A 138 -11.28 -30.03 -4.30
C LYS A 138 -10.30 -31.05 -4.90
N LEU A 139 -9.02 -30.99 -4.55
CA LEU A 139 -8.02 -31.96 -5.02
C LEU A 139 -8.31 -33.37 -4.49
N ASN A 140 -8.70 -33.49 -3.23
CA ASN A 140 -9.09 -34.76 -2.62
C ASN A 140 -10.36 -35.35 -3.27
N GLU A 141 -11.32 -34.50 -3.63
CA GLU A 141 -12.51 -34.90 -4.38
C GLU A 141 -12.16 -35.43 -5.77
N ILE A 142 -11.34 -34.68 -6.54
CA ILE A 142 -10.84 -35.11 -7.86
C ILE A 142 -10.11 -36.45 -7.76
N TYR A 143 -9.23 -36.60 -6.77
CA TYR A 143 -8.50 -37.85 -6.55
C TYR A 143 -9.43 -39.03 -6.28
N SER A 144 -10.48 -38.82 -5.47
CA SER A 144 -11.48 -39.84 -5.17
C SER A 144 -12.29 -40.25 -6.41
N ILE A 145 -12.69 -39.28 -7.24
CA ILE A 145 -13.37 -39.54 -8.52
C ILE A 145 -12.47 -40.38 -9.44
N LEU A 146 -11.21 -39.99 -9.63
CA LEU A 146 -10.25 -40.71 -10.47
C LEU A 146 -10.04 -42.14 -10.00
N LYS A 147 -9.91 -42.36 -8.68
CA LYS A 147 -9.76 -43.70 -8.09
C LYS A 147 -10.97 -44.59 -8.39
N ASN A 148 -12.19 -44.06 -8.23
CA ASN A 148 -13.41 -44.81 -8.50
C ASN A 148 -13.54 -45.17 -9.99
N MET A 149 -13.23 -44.24 -10.90
CA MET A 149 -13.23 -44.51 -12.35
C MET A 149 -12.26 -45.63 -12.73
N MET A 150 -11.06 -45.66 -12.13
CA MET A 150 -10.08 -46.74 -12.38
C MET A 150 -10.57 -48.09 -11.87
N LEU A 151 -11.23 -48.12 -10.71
CA LEU A 151 -11.82 -49.35 -10.16
C LEU A 151 -12.94 -49.89 -11.05
N ASP A 152 -13.85 -49.03 -11.51
CA ASP A 152 -14.95 -49.45 -12.39
C ASP A 152 -14.44 -49.93 -13.76
N LYS A 153 -13.43 -49.27 -14.34
CA LYS A 153 -12.77 -49.75 -15.56
C LYS A 153 -12.17 -51.15 -15.37
N SER A 154 -11.54 -51.39 -14.22
CA SER A 154 -10.93 -52.69 -13.90
C SER A 154 -11.98 -53.79 -13.74
N ARG A 155 -13.14 -53.47 -13.13
CA ARG A 155 -14.29 -54.39 -13.03
C ARG A 155 -14.87 -54.75 -14.40
N LEU A 156 -15.03 -53.77 -15.30
CA LEU A 156 -15.53 -54.00 -16.66
C LEU A 156 -14.62 -54.94 -17.46
N ILE A 157 -13.29 -54.75 -17.39
CA ILE A 157 -12.32 -55.62 -18.08
C ILE A 157 -12.42 -57.06 -17.57
N ASN A 158 -12.54 -57.27 -16.26
CA ASN A 158 -12.63 -58.61 -15.67
C ASN A 158 -13.97 -59.31 -15.94
N SER A 159 -15.04 -58.56 -16.22
CA SER A 159 -16.36 -59.13 -16.56
C SER A 159 -16.50 -59.57 -18.02
N THR A 160 -15.58 -59.18 -18.90
CA THR A 160 -15.66 -59.44 -20.35
C THR A 160 -14.76 -60.61 -20.78
N ARG A 161 -14.14 -61.30 -19.81
CA ARG A 161 -13.19 -62.39 -20.00
C ARG A 161 -13.73 -63.66 -19.35
#